data_AF-A0A8C6LS19-F1
#
_entry.id   AF-A0A8C6LS19-F1
#
_cell.length_a   1.000
_cell.length_b   1.000
_cell.length_c   1.000
_cell.angle_alpha   90.00
_cell.angle_beta   90.00
_cell.angle_gamma   90.00
#
_symmetry.space_group_name_H-M   'P 1'
#
loop_
_entity.id
_entity.type
_entity.pdbx_description
1 polymer ?
#
loop_
_entity_poly.entity_id
_entity_poly.type
_entity_poly.pdbx_seq_one_letter_code
_entity_poly.pdbx_strand_id
1 'polypeptide(L)'
;MALNGSYLSQEQFQCSICLDVFTNPSSTPCGHSFCMACITRYWDGSTVYQCPLCKKTFQNRPDLQINRTLREITDQFKFITDLDVKGKKKGAKGAEGSRSSELFHKLKKKLPKAAPKEIFNISSGALYQAFSAPGESNFPPGIATMDSSVPLLTAEGSPNNTSAHPPSVYPRTHPNGRRRFTVSGAAISHNYPLCDVHQRGIIMYCRSDQMCICPECEIEDHNDHDTVTVETEWMETKTQLRKSEEEIQEMISQRRRKIEEIKTSLSEVERAAEREMAGSVCLLSKLASAIERCQAELMEVMEMGRRAAENQAESMIRQLEREIEELLKRENALTELSKSDDHVHCVTTFSGLSRPPATKDWSGVSLNSDLRTAAVYRSLLATVEKFQEELKTAMETGFPVPVPETSLARTHHRGRKIQEYALDVTLDFNTAHPRLVLSEDLKIVWCGERHHHVPDNAERFDRVVCVLGREAITSGKHYWEVEVNGKTDWDLGVARQSVNRKGKIDYTPDNGFWFLSLRDRNKYAFRTETYTDVQMNLRPHKIGIFVDYEKGEVSFYNVEAKTHIYTFHDVFTENIYPFFSPCTNKSGKNDMPLIITPVHLTDRSVGVFN
;
A
#
# COMPACT_ATOMS: atom_id res chain seq x y z
N MET A 1 17.96 27.04 -16.30
CA MET A 1 18.02 26.73 -14.85
C MET A 1 18.51 25.30 -14.71
N ALA A 2 19.28 24.96 -13.67
CA ALA A 2 19.76 23.60 -13.47
C ALA A 2 18.68 22.72 -12.81
N LEU A 3 18.57 21.46 -13.24
CA LEU A 3 17.73 20.46 -12.58
C LEU A 3 18.50 19.88 -11.39
N ASN A 4 18.05 20.16 -10.16
CA ASN A 4 18.62 19.58 -8.95
C ASN A 4 18.23 18.10 -8.82
N GLY A 5 19.04 17.22 -9.40
CA GLY A 5 18.84 15.77 -9.38
C GLY A 5 19.24 15.08 -8.07
N SER A 6 18.56 15.36 -6.96
CA SER A 6 18.78 14.65 -5.68
C SER A 6 17.52 14.54 -4.82
N TYR A 7 16.57 13.69 -5.22
CA TYR A 7 15.36 13.37 -4.44
C TYR A 7 15.59 12.39 -3.27
N LEU A 8 16.85 12.10 -2.93
CA LEU A 8 17.26 11.25 -1.82
C LEU A 8 18.20 12.05 -0.91
N SER A 9 17.82 12.28 0.35
CA SER A 9 18.71 12.91 1.32
C SER A 9 19.69 11.89 1.91
N GLN A 10 20.92 12.32 2.18
CA GLN A 10 21.98 11.44 2.72
C GLN A 10 21.59 10.81 4.07
N GLU A 11 20.77 11.52 4.85
CA GLU A 11 20.21 11.12 6.15
C GLU A 11 19.39 9.82 6.07
N GLN A 12 18.67 9.59 4.96
CA GLN A 12 17.83 8.39 4.77
C GLN A 12 18.63 7.08 4.68
N PHE A 13 19.92 7.16 4.38
CA PHE A 13 20.82 6.01 4.23
C PHE A 13 21.97 5.98 5.25
N GLN A 14 21.88 6.82 6.30
CA GLN A 14 22.94 6.97 7.29
C GLN A 14 22.79 5.99 8.46
N CYS A 15 23.87 5.31 8.86
CA CYS A 15 23.88 4.52 10.07
C CYS A 15 24.14 5.40 11.29
N SER A 16 23.20 5.47 12.22
CA SER A 16 23.30 6.30 13.44
C SER A 16 24.37 5.86 14.46
N ILE A 17 25.18 4.83 14.17
CA ILE A 17 26.32 4.41 15.00
C ILE A 17 27.64 4.99 14.46
N CYS A 18 27.90 4.85 13.15
CA CYS A 18 29.13 5.36 12.52
C CYS A 18 28.95 6.70 11.82
N LEU A 19 27.71 7.23 11.77
CA LEU A 19 27.30 8.46 11.10
C LEU A 19 27.68 8.52 9.62
N ASP A 20 27.80 7.36 8.98
CA ASP A 20 28.16 7.18 7.57
C ASP A 20 27.10 6.33 6.84
N VAL A 21 27.06 6.48 5.53
CA VAL A 21 26.12 5.83 4.62
C VAL A 21 26.29 4.30 4.66
N PHE A 22 25.20 3.54 4.81
CA PHE A 22 25.26 2.13 5.24
C PHE A 22 26.29 1.26 4.50
N THR A 23 27.07 0.49 5.25
CA THR A 23 27.99 -0.52 4.73
C THR A 23 27.57 -1.86 5.30
N ASN A 24 27.17 -2.79 4.42
CA ASN A 24 26.49 -4.04 4.79
C ASN A 24 25.29 -3.80 5.75
N PRO A 25 24.27 -3.02 5.34
CA PRO A 25 23.09 -2.73 6.16
C PRO A 25 22.39 -4.00 6.63
N SER A 26 22.00 -4.04 7.89
CA SER A 26 21.33 -5.17 8.55
C SER A 26 20.23 -4.63 9.46
N SER A 27 19.04 -5.23 9.37
CA SER A 27 17.81 -4.70 9.98
C SER A 27 17.46 -5.49 11.24
N THR A 28 17.35 -4.81 12.38
CA THR A 28 16.98 -5.43 13.67
C THR A 28 15.49 -5.84 13.69
N PRO A 29 15.06 -6.73 14.61
CA PRO A 29 13.63 -7.11 14.77
C PRO A 29 12.69 -5.96 15.20
N CYS A 30 13.15 -4.72 15.22
CA CYS A 30 12.36 -3.50 15.42
C CYS A 30 12.40 -2.56 14.21
N GLY A 31 12.74 -3.08 13.02
CA GLY A 31 12.79 -2.34 11.74
C GLY A 31 14.06 -1.50 11.53
N HIS A 32 14.61 -0.95 12.61
CA HIS A 32 15.81 -0.09 12.57
C HIS A 32 17.02 -0.82 11.99
N SER A 33 17.70 -0.16 11.04
CA SER A 33 18.81 -0.72 10.26
C SER A 33 20.14 -0.05 10.58
N PHE A 34 21.21 -0.84 10.55
CA PHE A 34 22.58 -0.43 10.92
C PHE A 34 23.61 -1.12 10.03
N CYS A 35 24.82 -0.59 9.92
CA CYS A 35 25.95 -1.33 9.34
C CYS A 35 26.20 -2.60 10.17
N MET A 36 26.34 -3.78 9.55
CA MET A 36 26.48 -5.07 10.26
C MET A 36 27.55 -5.01 11.36
N ALA A 37 28.75 -4.55 11.02
CA ALA A 37 29.87 -4.44 11.95
C ALA A 37 29.60 -3.47 13.12
N CYS A 38 28.77 -2.44 12.91
CA CYS A 38 28.47 -1.45 13.94
C CYS A 38 27.46 -1.99 14.97
N ILE A 39 26.38 -2.64 14.53
CA ILE A 39 25.41 -3.26 15.46
C ILE A 39 25.98 -4.50 16.14
N THR A 40 26.83 -5.27 15.44
CA THR A 40 27.61 -6.37 16.02
C THR A 40 28.48 -5.85 17.17
N ARG A 41 29.32 -4.83 16.91
CA ARG A 41 30.21 -4.22 17.92
C ARG A 41 29.47 -3.49 19.05
N TYR A 42 28.25 -3.02 18.82
CA TYR A 42 27.40 -2.44 19.88
C TYR A 42 26.84 -3.50 20.85
N TRP A 43 26.73 -4.77 20.40
CA TRP A 43 26.30 -5.89 21.23
C TRP A 43 27.46 -6.73 21.79
N ASP A 44 28.66 -6.65 21.21
CA ASP A 44 29.84 -7.34 21.71
C ASP A 44 30.26 -6.79 23.08
N GLY A 45 30.31 -7.67 24.09
CA GLY A 45 30.61 -7.30 25.48
C GLY A 45 29.42 -6.81 26.31
N SER A 46 28.23 -6.65 25.71
CA SER A 46 27.01 -6.32 26.46
C SER A 46 26.29 -7.59 26.95
N THR A 47 25.78 -7.55 28.18
CA THR A 47 24.84 -8.54 28.72
C THR A 47 23.39 -8.30 28.30
N VAL A 48 23.10 -7.14 27.68
CA VAL A 48 21.74 -6.74 27.28
C VAL A 48 21.74 -6.27 25.82
N TYR A 49 20.94 -6.92 24.99
CA TYR A 49 20.85 -6.62 23.55
C TYR A 49 19.75 -5.59 23.29
N GLN A 50 20.13 -4.34 23.01
CA GLN A 50 19.18 -3.25 22.73
C GLN A 50 19.37 -2.66 21.33
N CYS A 51 18.29 -2.12 20.76
CA CYS A 51 18.37 -1.26 19.58
C CYS A 51 18.99 0.10 19.95
N PRO A 52 20.08 0.56 19.29
CA PRO A 52 20.67 1.87 19.55
C PRO A 52 19.72 3.06 19.38
N LEU A 53 18.74 2.97 18.47
CA LEU A 53 17.76 4.01 18.19
C LEU A 53 16.59 3.98 19.18
N CYS A 54 15.64 3.05 19.01
CA CYS A 54 14.41 3.01 19.81
C CYS A 54 14.53 2.31 21.19
N LYS A 55 15.73 1.92 21.61
CA LYS A 55 16.04 1.28 22.91
C LYS A 55 15.30 -0.04 23.23
N LYS A 56 14.50 -0.58 22.31
CA LYS A 56 13.83 -1.88 22.46
C LYS A 56 14.86 -2.96 22.79
N THR A 57 14.62 -3.70 23.87
CA THR A 57 15.47 -4.80 24.35
C THR A 57 15.03 -6.12 23.72
N PHE A 58 16.00 -7.00 23.45
CA PHE A 58 15.82 -8.35 22.93
C PHE A 58 16.34 -9.36 23.97
N GLN A 59 15.58 -10.43 24.22
CA GLN A 59 15.91 -11.45 25.24
C GLN A 59 17.21 -12.22 24.93
N ASN A 60 17.47 -12.44 23.63
CA ASN A 60 18.69 -13.07 23.12
C ASN A 60 19.29 -12.16 22.04
N ARG A 61 20.57 -12.34 21.71
CA ARG A 61 21.23 -11.64 20.60
C ARG A 61 20.52 -12.00 19.29
N PRO A 62 19.90 -11.05 18.58
CA PRO A 62 19.29 -11.34 17.29
C PRO A 62 20.33 -11.80 16.27
N ASP A 63 20.07 -12.92 15.59
CA ASP A 63 20.78 -13.19 14.33
C ASP A 63 20.33 -12.14 13.31
N LEU A 64 21.28 -11.44 12.72
CA LEU A 64 21.02 -10.41 11.72
C LEU A 64 21.61 -10.86 10.39
N GLN A 65 20.79 -10.78 9.35
CA GLN A 65 21.22 -11.02 7.98
C GLN A 65 21.37 -9.69 7.24
N ILE A 66 22.35 -9.63 6.32
CA ILE A 66 22.62 -8.40 5.56
C ILE A 66 21.48 -8.18 4.56
N ASN A 67 20.78 -7.06 4.70
CA ASN A 67 19.69 -6.65 3.84
C ASN A 67 20.25 -6.30 2.45
N ARG A 68 20.15 -7.24 1.50
CA ARG A 68 20.71 -7.13 0.15
C ARG A 68 20.10 -5.96 -0.61
N THR A 69 18.78 -5.81 -0.58
CA THR A 69 18.05 -4.71 -1.23
C THR A 69 18.51 -3.35 -0.72
N LEU A 70 18.59 -3.17 0.60
CA LEU A 70 19.08 -1.92 1.19
C LEU A 70 20.56 -1.68 0.85
N ARG A 71 21.39 -2.73 0.78
CA ARG A 71 22.78 -2.60 0.31
C ARG A 71 22.83 -2.12 -1.14
N GLU A 72 22.07 -2.73 -2.04
CA GLU A 72 22.05 -2.36 -3.46
C GLU A 72 21.57 -0.92 -3.71
N ILE A 73 20.59 -0.43 -2.94
CA ILE A 73 20.17 0.98 -2.98
C ILE A 73 21.29 1.88 -2.46
N THR A 74 21.91 1.50 -1.34
CA THR A 74 22.97 2.31 -0.70
C THR A 74 24.24 2.39 -1.55
N ASP A 75 24.65 1.29 -2.19
CA ASP A 75 25.81 1.26 -3.09
C ASP A 75 25.57 2.09 -4.36
N GLN A 76 24.32 2.20 -4.83
CA GLN A 76 23.94 3.13 -5.90
C GLN A 76 24.03 4.60 -5.45
N PHE A 77 23.57 4.92 -4.23
CA PHE A 77 23.69 6.27 -3.66
C PHE A 77 25.15 6.69 -3.48
N LYS A 78 26.01 5.78 -3.00
CA LYS A 78 27.47 5.96 -2.94
C LYS A 78 28.06 6.20 -4.33
N PHE A 79 27.69 5.41 -5.34
CA PHE A 79 28.18 5.60 -6.71
C PHE A 79 27.79 6.96 -7.32
N ILE A 80 26.57 7.45 -7.06
CA ILE A 80 26.11 8.77 -7.54
C ILE A 80 26.92 9.90 -6.88
N THR A 81 27.01 9.90 -5.55
CA THR A 81 27.73 10.96 -4.80
C THR A 81 29.24 10.99 -5.13
N ASP A 82 29.85 9.84 -5.39
CA ASP A 82 31.26 9.72 -5.76
C ASP A 82 31.57 10.25 -7.18
N LEU A 83 30.56 10.37 -8.06
CA LEU A 83 30.69 11.00 -9.39
C LEU A 83 30.74 12.54 -9.29
N ASP A 84 29.88 13.15 -8.46
CA ASP A 84 29.85 14.62 -8.28
C ASP A 84 31.15 15.15 -7.65
N VAL A 85 31.72 14.42 -6.70
CA VAL A 85 33.03 14.73 -6.09
C VAL A 85 34.15 14.70 -7.14
N LYS A 86 34.11 13.75 -8.09
CA LYS A 86 35.09 13.66 -9.19
C LYS A 86 34.86 14.73 -10.27
N GLY A 87 33.62 15.18 -10.47
CA GLY A 87 33.28 16.30 -11.36
C GLY A 87 33.97 17.60 -10.96
N LYS A 88 34.00 17.93 -9.66
CA LYS A 88 34.61 19.18 -9.14
C LYS A 88 36.14 19.26 -9.21
N LYS A 89 36.85 18.19 -9.65
CA LYS A 89 38.32 18.13 -9.69
C LYS A 89 38.97 18.10 -11.08
N LYS A 90 38.20 18.26 -12.17
CA LYS A 90 38.76 18.36 -13.54
C LYS A 90 38.26 19.58 -14.31
N GLY A 91 38.89 20.72 -14.05
CA GLY A 91 38.92 21.81 -15.01
C GLY A 91 39.97 21.58 -16.10
N ALA A 92 39.78 22.24 -17.25
CA ALA A 92 40.66 22.32 -18.42
C ALA A 92 40.83 21.08 -19.34
N LYS A 93 40.64 21.38 -20.64
CA LYS A 93 40.87 20.57 -21.87
C LYS A 93 39.90 19.39 -22.07
N GLY A 94 39.39 19.29 -23.29
CA GLY A 94 38.17 18.55 -23.61
C GLY A 94 38.36 17.33 -24.50
N ALA A 95 37.35 16.46 -24.45
CA ALA A 95 37.05 15.40 -25.41
C ALA A 95 35.58 15.03 -25.20
N GLU A 96 34.65 15.66 -25.93
CA GLU A 96 33.23 15.37 -25.81
C GLU A 96 32.79 14.28 -26.79
N GLY A 97 32.41 13.13 -26.22
CA GLY A 97 31.90 11.99 -26.95
C GLY A 97 31.57 10.83 -26.00
N SER A 98 30.53 10.06 -26.31
CA SER A 98 30.20 8.77 -25.69
C SER A 98 29.82 8.69 -24.19
N ARG A 99 29.69 9.80 -23.43
CA ARG A 99 29.26 9.71 -22.01
C ARG A 99 27.77 9.38 -21.78
N SER A 100 26.87 9.73 -22.73
CA SER A 100 25.45 9.37 -22.65
C SER A 100 25.18 7.91 -23.06
N SER A 101 25.91 7.41 -24.06
CA SER A 101 25.82 6.04 -24.57
C SER A 101 26.04 5.00 -23.45
N GLU A 102 27.05 5.20 -22.62
CA GLU A 102 27.41 4.24 -21.57
C GLU A 102 26.37 4.16 -20.43
N LEU A 103 25.61 5.23 -20.18
CA LEU A 103 24.48 5.25 -19.23
C LEU A 103 23.32 4.39 -19.74
N PHE A 104 22.87 4.64 -20.97
CA PHE A 104 21.82 3.83 -21.61
C PHE A 104 22.22 2.36 -21.74
N HIS A 105 23.47 2.08 -22.14
CA HIS A 105 23.97 0.71 -22.27
C HIS A 105 24.04 -0.02 -20.91
N LYS A 106 24.32 0.68 -19.80
CA LYS A 106 24.31 0.09 -18.45
C LYS A 106 22.89 -0.16 -17.93
N LEU A 107 21.92 0.73 -18.21
CA LEU A 107 20.51 0.50 -17.90
C LEU A 107 19.96 -0.71 -18.67
N LYS A 108 20.22 -0.80 -19.98
CA LYS A 108 19.81 -1.91 -20.86
C LYS A 108 20.47 -3.25 -20.50
N LYS A 109 21.51 -3.24 -19.65
CA LYS A 109 22.19 -4.43 -19.10
C LYS A 109 21.72 -4.81 -17.67
N LYS A 110 20.91 -3.98 -17.00
CA LYS A 110 20.38 -4.24 -15.65
C LYS A 110 18.88 -4.57 -15.58
N LEU A 111 18.11 -4.33 -16.65
CA LEU A 111 16.79 -4.94 -16.79
C LEU A 111 16.93 -6.48 -16.88
N PRO A 112 16.06 -7.27 -16.22
CA PRO A 112 16.10 -8.72 -16.33
C PRO A 112 15.84 -9.14 -17.77
N LYS A 113 16.74 -9.93 -18.35
CA LYS A 113 16.48 -10.61 -19.63
C LYS A 113 15.31 -11.58 -19.41
N ALA A 114 14.33 -11.56 -20.31
CA ALA A 114 13.28 -12.56 -20.33
C ALA A 114 13.91 -13.98 -20.36
N ALA A 115 13.41 -14.86 -19.50
CA ALA A 115 13.84 -16.26 -19.49
C ALA A 115 13.49 -16.92 -20.83
N PRO A 116 14.32 -17.85 -21.35
CA PRO A 116 13.93 -18.70 -22.46
C PRO A 116 12.63 -19.46 -22.17
N LYS A 117 11.82 -19.68 -23.21
CA LYS A 117 10.68 -20.59 -23.14
C LYS A 117 11.16 -22.04 -23.32
N GLU A 118 10.30 -22.98 -22.93
CA GLU A 118 10.56 -24.43 -22.85
C GLU A 118 11.53 -24.79 -21.70
N ILE A 119 11.39 -25.90 -20.96
CA ILE A 119 10.52 -27.09 -21.06
C ILE A 119 9.68 -27.16 -19.74
N PHE A 120 8.44 -27.64 -19.64
CA PHE A 120 7.64 -28.62 -20.43
C PHE A 120 6.18 -28.15 -20.63
N ASN A 121 5.42 -28.86 -21.47
CA ASN A 121 3.95 -29.01 -21.36
C ASN A 121 3.63 -30.33 -20.64
N ILE A 122 2.46 -30.45 -20.01
CA ILE A 122 1.46 -31.51 -20.31
C ILE A 122 0.10 -31.18 -19.69
N SER A 123 -0.92 -31.33 -20.53
CA SER A 123 -2.38 -31.20 -20.36
C SER A 123 -2.99 -31.24 -18.95
N SER A 124 -3.89 -30.30 -18.69
CA SER A 124 -5.00 -30.47 -17.75
C SER A 124 -6.23 -31.06 -18.45
N GLY A 125 -6.57 -32.32 -18.12
CA GLY A 125 -7.94 -32.86 -18.23
C GLY A 125 -8.37 -33.45 -19.58
N ALA A 126 -8.65 -34.75 -19.59
CA ALA A 126 -9.52 -35.39 -20.57
C ALA A 126 -10.27 -36.61 -19.99
N LEU A 127 -11.59 -36.42 -19.84
CA LEU A 127 -12.65 -37.43 -19.96
C LEU A 127 -12.87 -38.52 -18.88
N TYR A 128 -14.13 -38.96 -18.87
CA TYR A 128 -14.78 -39.92 -17.99
C TYR A 128 -14.77 -41.35 -18.56
N GLN A 129 -14.96 -42.33 -17.66
CA GLN A 129 -15.65 -43.62 -17.85
C GLN A 129 -15.06 -44.73 -18.75
N ALA A 130 -14.85 -45.89 -18.11
CA ALA A 130 -15.14 -47.28 -18.55
C ALA A 130 -14.49 -47.82 -19.86
N PHE A 131 -13.98 -49.06 -19.93
CA PHE A 131 -14.58 -50.32 -19.46
C PHE A 131 -13.53 -51.44 -19.23
N SER A 132 -13.95 -52.49 -18.51
CA SER A 132 -13.52 -53.90 -18.59
C SER A 132 -12.05 -54.32 -18.33
N ALA A 133 -11.89 -55.27 -17.39
CA ALA A 133 -10.84 -56.30 -17.40
C ALA A 133 -11.33 -57.52 -18.25
N PRO A 134 -10.51 -58.57 -18.58
CA PRO A 134 -10.04 -59.54 -17.57
C PRO A 134 -8.65 -60.20 -17.85
N GLY A 135 -8.19 -61.03 -16.90
CA GLY A 135 -7.16 -62.07 -17.10
C GLY A 135 -5.69 -61.63 -16.90
N GLU A 136 -4.79 -62.46 -16.36
CA GLU A 136 -4.99 -63.75 -15.70
C GLU A 136 -3.87 -64.04 -14.67
N SER A 137 -3.96 -65.14 -13.92
CA SER A 137 -3.21 -65.41 -12.69
C SER A 137 -1.75 -65.87 -12.87
N ASN A 138 -0.89 -65.55 -11.89
CA ASN A 138 -0.22 -66.58 -11.08
C ASN A 138 0.38 -66.05 -9.76
N PHE A 139 0.40 -66.93 -8.75
CA PHE A 139 0.76 -66.79 -7.32
C PHE A 139 1.05 -68.24 -6.81
N PRO A 140 1.47 -68.55 -5.55
CA PRO A 140 1.98 -67.75 -4.41
C PRO A 140 3.39 -68.32 -3.99
N PRO A 141 3.85 -68.42 -2.71
CA PRO A 141 3.45 -67.81 -1.43
C PRO A 141 4.58 -67.10 -0.63
N GLY A 142 4.19 -66.20 0.27
CA GLY A 142 5.10 -65.32 1.03
C GLY A 142 5.61 -65.85 2.38
N ILE A 143 6.06 -64.92 3.25
CA ILE A 143 6.19 -65.08 4.71
C ILE A 143 6.43 -63.71 5.42
N ALA A 144 5.65 -63.45 6.46
CA ALA A 144 5.92 -62.73 7.73
C ALA A 144 6.56 -61.30 7.85
N THR A 145 5.76 -60.39 8.47
CA THR A 145 6.00 -59.64 9.75
C THR A 145 6.93 -58.41 9.91
N MET A 146 6.45 -57.49 10.81
CA MET A 146 7.09 -56.36 11.53
C MET A 146 7.58 -55.16 10.66
N ASP A 147 7.35 -53.86 10.95
CA ASP A 147 7.09 -53.00 12.14
C ASP A 147 8.32 -52.16 12.58
N SER A 148 8.08 -51.06 13.30
CA SER A 148 8.98 -49.93 13.66
C SER A 148 9.22 -48.92 12.52
N SER A 149 8.71 -47.69 12.50
CA SER A 149 8.60 -46.56 13.48
C SER A 149 9.69 -45.49 13.32
N VAL A 150 9.27 -44.22 13.35
CA VAL A 150 10.11 -43.03 13.15
C VAL A 150 10.44 -42.37 14.50
N PRO A 151 11.70 -41.94 14.78
CA PRO A 151 12.04 -41.22 16.01
C PRO A 151 11.49 -39.78 16.04
N LEU A 152 11.01 -39.35 17.20
CA LEU A 152 10.65 -37.96 17.51
C LEU A 152 11.48 -37.46 18.72
N LEU A 153 11.87 -36.18 18.74
CA LEU A 153 12.77 -35.60 19.74
C LEU A 153 12.07 -34.68 20.76
N THR A 154 12.69 -34.57 21.93
CA THR A 154 12.41 -33.69 23.09
C THR A 154 13.63 -32.78 23.35
N ALA A 155 13.60 -31.66 24.08
CA ALA A 155 12.59 -30.80 24.73
C ALA A 155 13.24 -29.39 24.90
N GLU A 156 12.72 -28.35 25.57
CA GLU A 156 11.52 -28.11 26.42
C GLU A 156 10.97 -26.68 26.11
N GLY A 157 10.49 -25.77 26.97
CA GLY A 157 10.28 -25.69 28.43
C GLY A 157 9.91 -24.27 28.89
N SER A 158 9.45 -24.10 30.15
CA SER A 158 9.02 -22.81 30.72
C SER A 158 9.31 -22.69 32.23
N PRO A 159 9.63 -21.49 32.77
CA PRO A 159 9.85 -21.26 34.21
C PRO A 159 8.62 -20.72 34.99
N ASN A 160 8.67 -20.84 36.32
CA ASN A 160 7.56 -20.63 37.28
C ASN A 160 7.50 -19.21 37.90
N ASN A 161 6.44 -18.93 38.69
CA ASN A 161 6.65 -18.66 40.14
C ASN A 161 5.41 -18.78 41.06
N THR A 162 5.60 -19.49 42.20
CA THR A 162 5.08 -19.29 43.59
C THR A 162 3.72 -18.61 43.85
N SER A 163 2.85 -19.04 44.79
CA SER A 163 2.87 -20.09 45.85
C SER A 163 1.41 -20.28 46.41
N ALA A 164 1.01 -20.92 47.54
CA ALA A 164 1.65 -21.44 48.76
C ALA A 164 0.76 -22.53 49.47
N HIS A 165 1.08 -22.92 50.71
CA HIS A 165 0.35 -23.90 51.56
C HIS A 165 0.34 -23.47 53.06
N PRO A 166 -0.51 -24.07 53.93
CA PRO A 166 -0.07 -25.14 54.85
C PRO A 166 -1.08 -26.33 54.98
N PRO A 167 -0.82 -27.39 55.78
CA PRO A 167 -1.10 -28.78 55.33
C PRO A 167 -1.90 -29.70 56.30
N SER A 168 -2.12 -30.97 55.89
CA SER A 168 -2.31 -32.11 56.80
C SER A 168 -1.68 -33.42 56.28
N VAL A 169 -1.52 -34.39 57.18
CA VAL A 169 -0.55 -35.50 57.23
C VAL A 169 -0.87 -36.74 56.36
N TYR A 170 0.18 -37.45 55.94
CA TYR A 170 0.28 -38.77 55.26
C TYR A 170 -0.25 -39.98 56.11
N PRO A 171 -0.29 -41.29 55.67
CA PRO A 171 0.48 -41.93 54.56
C PRO A 171 -0.11 -43.14 53.74
N ARG A 172 0.30 -43.23 52.45
CA ARG A 172 0.62 -44.45 51.62
C ARG A 172 -0.49 -45.55 51.44
N THR A 173 -0.59 -46.32 50.35
CA THR A 173 0.40 -46.91 49.41
C THR A 173 -0.09 -47.05 47.94
N HIS A 174 0.87 -47.20 47.00
CA HIS A 174 0.70 -47.66 45.60
C HIS A 174 0.87 -49.22 45.49
N PRO A 175 0.63 -49.93 44.35
CA PRO A 175 0.72 -49.45 42.94
C PRO A 175 -0.20 -50.06 41.83
N ASN A 176 -0.13 -49.40 40.65
CA ASN A 176 -0.26 -49.92 39.27
C ASN A 176 -1.49 -50.73 38.81
N GLY A 177 -2.17 -50.26 37.73
CA GLY A 177 -3.18 -51.07 37.04
C GLY A 177 -3.93 -50.50 35.82
N ARG A 178 -3.30 -49.78 34.88
CA ARG A 178 -3.99 -49.37 33.63
C ARG A 178 -4.44 -50.60 32.82
N ARG A 179 -5.73 -50.95 32.86
CA ARG A 179 -6.33 -51.97 31.97
C ARG A 179 -7.07 -51.31 30.81
N ARG A 180 -6.71 -51.70 29.58
CA ARG A 180 -7.39 -51.34 28.33
C ARG A 180 -8.51 -52.36 28.10
N PHE A 181 -9.78 -51.95 28.21
CA PHE A 181 -10.91 -52.85 27.97
C PHE A 181 -11.20 -52.98 26.46
N THR A 182 -11.07 -54.20 25.95
CA THR A 182 -11.51 -54.58 24.59
C THR A 182 -12.95 -55.10 24.62
N VAL A 183 -13.77 -54.68 23.65
CA VAL A 183 -15.17 -55.09 23.54
C VAL A 183 -15.27 -56.55 23.07
N SER A 184 -16.03 -57.37 23.80
CA SER A 184 -16.58 -58.65 23.33
C SER A 184 -17.79 -59.00 24.19
N GLY A 185 -18.93 -59.30 23.56
CA GLY A 185 -20.18 -59.60 24.27
C GLY A 185 -20.45 -61.10 24.36
N ALA A 186 -20.44 -61.64 25.59
CA ALA A 186 -20.97 -62.95 25.93
C ALA A 186 -21.28 -63.03 27.43
N ALA A 187 -22.31 -63.80 27.79
CA ALA A 187 -22.66 -64.29 29.14
C ALA A 187 -22.31 -63.38 30.35
N ILE A 188 -23.33 -62.69 30.89
CA ILE A 188 -23.20 -61.93 32.13
C ILE A 188 -22.99 -62.87 33.32
N SER A 189 -21.74 -62.98 33.77
CA SER A 189 -21.37 -63.44 35.11
C SER A 189 -20.76 -62.24 35.83
N HIS A 190 -21.49 -61.69 36.80
CA HIS A 190 -21.16 -60.45 37.49
C HIS A 190 -20.03 -60.60 38.52
N ASN A 191 -18.82 -60.89 38.05
CA ASN A 191 -17.59 -60.78 38.85
C ASN A 191 -17.18 -59.30 39.00
N TYR A 192 -17.95 -58.55 39.79
CA TYR A 192 -17.54 -57.23 40.27
C TYR A 192 -16.31 -57.37 41.20
N PRO A 193 -15.39 -56.40 41.22
CA PRO A 193 -14.36 -56.33 42.27
C PRO A 193 -15.02 -56.30 43.65
N LEU A 194 -14.39 -56.93 44.65
CA LEU A 194 -14.88 -56.90 46.02
C LEU A 194 -14.31 -55.67 46.76
N CYS A 195 -15.10 -55.07 47.65
CA CYS A 195 -14.64 -54.07 48.59
C CYS A 195 -13.71 -54.73 49.62
N ASP A 196 -12.52 -54.14 49.84
CA ASP A 196 -11.52 -54.70 50.75
C ASP A 196 -12.03 -54.81 52.21
N VAL A 197 -12.94 -53.91 52.62
CA VAL A 197 -13.55 -53.89 53.96
C VAL A 197 -14.67 -54.92 54.08
N HIS A 198 -15.78 -54.74 53.34
CA HIS A 198 -17.00 -55.54 53.50
C HIS A 198 -17.05 -56.83 52.68
N GLN A 199 -16.06 -57.07 51.81
CA GLN A 199 -15.95 -58.24 50.92
C GLN A 199 -17.18 -58.45 50.01
N ARG A 200 -17.85 -57.34 49.68
CA ARG A 200 -19.07 -57.26 48.85
C ARG A 200 -18.75 -56.64 47.49
N GLY A 201 -19.55 -56.95 46.47
CA GLY A 201 -19.33 -56.43 45.11
C GLY A 201 -19.42 -54.91 45.05
N ILE A 202 -18.41 -54.28 44.46
CA ILE A 202 -18.37 -52.85 44.15
C ILE A 202 -19.29 -52.60 42.95
N ILE A 203 -20.50 -52.15 43.25
CA ILE A 203 -21.58 -51.90 42.27
C ILE A 203 -22.16 -50.47 42.37
N MET A 204 -21.75 -49.70 43.37
CA MET A 204 -22.16 -48.31 43.57
C MET A 204 -20.99 -47.37 43.26
N TYR A 205 -21.29 -46.10 42.99
CA TYR A 205 -20.34 -45.02 42.76
C TYR A 205 -20.79 -43.80 43.54
N CYS A 206 -19.92 -43.31 44.42
CA CYS A 206 -20.13 -42.05 45.12
C CYS A 206 -19.59 -40.90 44.25
N ARG A 207 -20.48 -39.96 43.90
CA ARG A 207 -20.18 -38.77 43.12
C ARG A 207 -19.48 -37.69 43.93
N SER A 208 -19.78 -37.61 45.24
CA SER A 208 -19.07 -36.72 46.18
C SER A 208 -17.57 -37.02 46.24
N ASP A 209 -17.22 -38.30 46.38
CA ASP A 209 -15.84 -38.77 46.58
C ASP A 209 -15.18 -39.29 45.29
N GLN A 210 -15.94 -39.36 44.19
CA GLN A 210 -15.52 -39.82 42.85
C GLN A 210 -14.91 -41.23 42.84
N MET A 211 -15.50 -42.16 43.60
CA MET A 211 -15.01 -43.52 43.76
C MET A 211 -16.12 -44.58 43.76
N CYS A 212 -15.79 -45.77 43.25
CA CYS A 212 -16.69 -46.91 43.28
C CYS A 212 -16.67 -47.58 44.67
N ILE A 213 -17.84 -47.88 45.23
CA ILE A 213 -18.04 -48.46 46.57
C ILE A 213 -19.01 -49.67 46.52
N CYS A 214 -19.13 -50.42 47.61
CA CYS A 214 -20.17 -51.45 47.76
C CYS A 214 -21.38 -50.91 48.56
N PRO A 215 -22.55 -51.60 48.55
CA PRO A 215 -23.76 -51.13 49.21
C PRO A 215 -23.62 -50.95 50.73
N GLU A 216 -22.70 -51.67 51.36
CA GLU A 216 -22.42 -51.52 52.80
C GLU A 216 -21.69 -50.20 53.11
N CYS A 217 -20.71 -49.80 52.29
CA CYS A 217 -20.07 -48.49 52.39
C CYS A 217 -21.07 -47.34 52.18
N GLU A 218 -22.04 -47.53 51.28
CA GLU A 218 -23.12 -46.56 51.04
C GLU A 218 -24.00 -46.35 52.29
N ILE A 219 -24.21 -47.39 53.10
CA ILE A 219 -25.03 -47.31 54.32
C ILE A 219 -24.21 -46.84 55.54
N GLU A 220 -22.93 -47.19 55.63
CA GLU A 220 -22.09 -46.94 56.81
C GLU A 220 -21.27 -45.65 56.72
N ASP A 221 -20.61 -45.38 55.58
CA ASP A 221 -19.59 -44.31 55.44
C ASP A 221 -19.99 -43.17 54.47
N HIS A 222 -20.87 -43.43 53.49
CA HIS A 222 -21.27 -42.48 52.44
C HIS A 222 -22.78 -42.19 52.43
N ASN A 223 -23.46 -42.37 53.56
CA ASN A 223 -24.93 -42.32 53.69
C ASN A 223 -25.59 -40.97 53.38
N ASP A 224 -24.87 -39.86 53.60
CA ASP A 224 -25.30 -38.49 53.29
C ASP A 224 -24.72 -37.96 51.95
N HIS A 225 -24.09 -38.83 51.14
CA HIS A 225 -23.43 -38.46 49.87
C HIS A 225 -24.27 -38.83 48.63
N ASP A 226 -23.97 -38.22 47.47
CA ASP A 226 -24.64 -38.54 46.20
C ASP A 226 -24.11 -39.87 45.64
N THR A 227 -24.89 -40.94 45.78
CA THR A 227 -24.54 -42.29 45.32
C THR A 227 -25.47 -42.80 44.21
N VAL A 228 -24.89 -43.47 43.22
CA VAL A 228 -25.59 -44.09 42.08
C VAL A 228 -25.00 -45.47 41.77
N THR A 229 -25.66 -46.30 40.96
CA THR A 229 -25.02 -47.54 40.47
C THR A 229 -23.90 -47.24 39.49
N VAL A 230 -22.87 -48.09 39.45
CA VAL A 230 -21.74 -47.99 38.50
C VAL A 230 -22.23 -48.03 37.05
N GLU A 231 -23.26 -48.82 36.74
CA GLU A 231 -23.88 -48.86 35.41
C GLU A 231 -24.53 -47.51 35.03
N THR A 232 -25.14 -46.81 35.99
CA THR A 232 -25.75 -45.49 35.77
C THR A 232 -24.67 -44.45 35.47
N GLU A 233 -23.65 -44.36 36.33
CA GLU A 233 -22.55 -43.42 36.15
C GLU A 233 -21.76 -43.70 34.87
N TRP A 234 -21.54 -44.97 34.53
CA TRP A 234 -20.87 -45.37 33.29
C TRP A 234 -21.68 -44.96 32.05
N MET A 235 -23.00 -45.12 32.05
CA MET A 235 -23.86 -44.68 30.94
C MET A 235 -23.87 -43.16 30.79
N GLU A 236 -23.89 -42.40 31.89
CA GLU A 236 -23.81 -40.94 31.85
C GLU A 236 -22.44 -40.47 31.37
N THR A 237 -21.35 -40.97 32.00
CA THR A 237 -19.95 -40.69 31.61
C THR A 237 -19.70 -40.99 30.14
N LYS A 238 -20.19 -42.13 29.62
CA LYS A 238 -20.06 -42.52 28.21
C LYS A 238 -20.84 -41.60 27.28
N THR A 239 -21.95 -41.02 27.74
CA THR A 239 -22.71 -40.01 27.00
C THR A 239 -21.98 -38.67 26.97
N GLN A 240 -21.39 -38.25 28.10
CA GLN A 240 -20.54 -37.04 28.17
C GLN A 240 -19.29 -37.19 27.28
N LEU A 241 -18.62 -38.34 27.30
CA LEU A 241 -17.47 -38.64 26.44
C LEU A 241 -17.82 -38.54 24.95
N ARG A 242 -18.94 -39.13 24.52
CA ARG A 242 -19.40 -39.03 23.13
C ARG A 242 -19.68 -37.58 22.72
N LYS A 243 -20.34 -36.79 23.58
CA LYS A 243 -20.58 -35.36 23.35
C LYS A 243 -19.27 -34.58 23.20
N SER A 244 -18.28 -34.85 24.05
CA SER A 244 -16.96 -34.22 23.97
C SER A 244 -16.18 -34.62 22.71
N GLU A 245 -16.30 -35.88 22.27
CA GLU A 245 -15.76 -36.34 20.98
C GLU A 245 -16.42 -35.61 19.80
N GLU A 246 -17.75 -35.50 19.78
CA GLU A 246 -18.50 -34.75 18.77
C GLU A 246 -18.09 -33.26 18.70
N GLU A 247 -17.93 -32.61 19.86
CA GLU A 247 -17.42 -31.23 19.98
C GLU A 247 -15.98 -31.09 19.45
N ILE A 248 -15.10 -32.06 19.73
CA ILE A 248 -13.72 -32.08 19.23
C ILE A 248 -13.67 -32.32 17.72
N GLN A 249 -14.51 -33.19 17.17
CA GLN A 249 -14.54 -33.46 15.72
C GLN A 249 -15.05 -32.25 14.91
N GLU A 250 -16.05 -31.51 15.40
CA GLU A 250 -16.44 -30.24 14.75
C GLU A 250 -15.35 -29.18 14.92
N MET A 251 -14.70 -29.09 16.09
CA MET A 251 -13.54 -28.21 16.28
C MET A 251 -12.38 -28.50 15.31
N ILE A 252 -12.13 -29.77 14.99
CA ILE A 252 -11.15 -30.19 13.96
C ILE A 252 -11.64 -29.80 12.56
N SER A 253 -12.92 -30.06 12.27
CA SER A 253 -13.54 -29.78 10.97
C SER A 253 -13.54 -28.29 10.63
N GLN A 254 -13.84 -27.42 11.60
CA GLN A 254 -13.72 -25.96 11.48
C GLN A 254 -12.29 -25.52 11.19
N ARG A 255 -11.30 -26.08 11.90
CA ARG A 255 -9.88 -25.76 11.70
C ARG A 255 -9.39 -26.20 10.33
N ARG A 256 -9.79 -27.38 9.84
CA ARG A 256 -9.53 -27.86 8.47
C ARG A 256 -10.15 -26.93 7.42
N ARG A 257 -11.43 -26.58 7.57
CA ARG A 257 -12.15 -25.60 6.71
C ARG A 257 -11.39 -24.28 6.64
N LYS A 258 -10.91 -23.78 7.78
CA LYS A 258 -10.13 -22.52 7.86
C LYS A 258 -8.76 -22.59 7.19
N ILE A 259 -8.08 -23.75 7.23
CA ILE A 259 -6.81 -23.95 6.51
C ILE A 259 -7.03 -23.83 4.99
N GLU A 260 -8.09 -24.43 4.44
CA GLU A 260 -8.39 -24.31 3.01
C GLU A 260 -8.86 -22.89 2.63
N GLU A 261 -9.65 -22.22 3.47
CA GLU A 261 -9.96 -20.78 3.27
C GLU A 261 -8.69 -19.93 3.20
N ILE A 262 -7.69 -20.19 4.06
CA ILE A 262 -6.42 -19.45 4.10
C ILE A 262 -5.57 -19.76 2.86
N LYS A 263 -5.49 -21.02 2.41
CA LYS A 263 -4.80 -21.40 1.16
C LYS A 263 -5.39 -20.69 -0.06
N THR A 264 -6.71 -20.74 -0.24
CA THR A 264 -7.39 -20.03 -1.34
C THR A 264 -7.13 -18.53 -1.26
N SER A 265 -7.17 -17.96 -0.05
CA SER A 265 -6.86 -16.55 0.19
C SER A 265 -5.40 -16.18 -0.16
N LEU A 266 -4.45 -17.10 0.01
CA LEU A 266 -3.04 -16.89 -0.35
C LEU A 266 -2.88 -16.85 -1.86
N SER A 267 -3.44 -17.80 -2.61
CA SER A 267 -3.36 -17.81 -4.07
C SER A 267 -4.17 -16.68 -4.75
N GLU A 268 -5.20 -16.15 -4.09
CA GLU A 268 -5.81 -14.88 -4.48
C GLU A 268 -4.82 -13.70 -4.41
N VAL A 269 -3.99 -13.66 -3.37
CA VAL A 269 -2.97 -12.60 -3.14
C VAL A 269 -1.77 -12.77 -4.06
N GLU A 270 -1.28 -13.99 -4.28
CA GLU A 270 -0.21 -14.30 -5.23
C GLU A 270 -0.58 -13.83 -6.64
N ARG A 271 -1.76 -14.26 -7.13
CA ARG A 271 -2.32 -13.83 -8.43
C ARG A 271 -2.70 -12.34 -8.48
N ALA A 272 -2.81 -11.65 -7.34
CA ALA A 272 -2.92 -10.19 -7.32
C ALA A 272 -1.54 -9.55 -7.52
N ALA A 273 -0.55 -9.92 -6.71
CA ALA A 273 0.82 -9.41 -6.80
C ALA A 273 1.44 -9.60 -8.20
N GLU A 274 1.22 -10.76 -8.84
CA GLU A 274 1.66 -11.01 -10.22
C GLU A 274 1.05 -10.04 -11.23
N ARG A 275 -0.24 -9.70 -11.09
CA ARG A 275 -0.94 -8.77 -11.99
C ARG A 275 -0.49 -7.32 -11.79
N GLU A 276 -0.35 -6.87 -10.53
CA GLU A 276 0.17 -5.54 -10.22
C GLU A 276 1.62 -5.37 -10.74
N MET A 277 2.45 -6.42 -10.57
CA MET A 277 3.82 -6.46 -11.10
C MET A 277 3.85 -6.42 -12.64
N ALA A 278 3.03 -7.23 -13.32
CA ALA A 278 2.94 -7.23 -14.77
C ALA A 278 2.42 -5.90 -15.34
N GLY A 279 1.43 -5.29 -14.68
CA GLY A 279 0.92 -3.96 -15.02
C GLY A 279 1.96 -2.86 -14.85
N SER A 280 2.71 -2.88 -13.74
CA SER A 280 3.83 -1.97 -13.47
C SER A 280 4.89 -2.04 -14.56
N VAL A 281 5.33 -3.25 -14.92
CA VAL A 281 6.31 -3.48 -16.00
C VAL A 281 5.77 -3.01 -17.35
N CYS A 282 4.47 -3.20 -17.63
CA CYS A 282 3.83 -2.74 -18.85
C CYS A 282 3.85 -1.20 -18.99
N LEU A 283 3.45 -0.44 -17.96
CA LEU A 283 3.48 1.04 -18.03
C LEU A 283 4.90 1.59 -18.13
N LEU A 284 5.85 1.05 -17.36
CA LEU A 284 7.25 1.46 -17.44
C LEU A 284 7.85 1.16 -18.83
N SER A 285 7.50 0.03 -19.44
CA SER A 285 7.91 -0.30 -20.81
C SER A 285 7.31 0.65 -21.85
N LYS A 286 6.05 1.08 -21.69
CA LYS A 286 5.41 2.08 -22.59
C LYS A 286 6.15 3.42 -22.53
N LEU A 287 6.46 3.92 -21.33
CA LEU A 287 7.23 5.15 -21.16
C LEU A 287 8.61 5.04 -21.80
N ALA A 288 9.35 3.97 -21.49
CA ALA A 288 10.69 3.75 -22.05
C ALA A 288 10.66 3.75 -23.59
N SER A 289 9.70 3.05 -24.20
CA SER A 289 9.51 3.04 -25.66
C SER A 289 9.12 4.41 -26.23
N ALA A 290 8.40 5.25 -25.49
CA ALA A 290 8.06 6.60 -25.92
C ALA A 290 9.28 7.54 -25.86
N ILE A 291 10.07 7.47 -24.79
CA ILE A 291 11.32 8.23 -24.64
C ILE A 291 12.34 7.82 -25.70
N GLU A 292 12.53 6.51 -25.96
CA GLU A 292 13.44 6.03 -27.01
C GLU A 292 13.03 6.55 -28.42
N ARG A 293 11.72 6.67 -28.71
CA ARG A 293 11.23 7.28 -29.96
C ARG A 293 11.48 8.79 -30.02
N CYS A 294 11.06 9.56 -29.02
CA CYS A 294 11.28 11.01 -29.01
C CYS A 294 12.77 11.40 -29.03
N GLN A 295 13.64 10.55 -28.47
CA GLN A 295 15.10 10.71 -28.60
C GLN A 295 15.57 10.49 -30.04
N ALA A 296 15.06 9.47 -30.74
CA ALA A 296 15.39 9.24 -32.15
C ALA A 296 14.90 10.39 -33.05
N GLU A 297 13.65 10.82 -32.86
CA GLU A 297 13.04 11.97 -33.56
C GLU A 297 13.86 13.26 -33.35
N LEU A 298 14.31 13.53 -32.12
CA LEU A 298 15.15 14.70 -31.82
C LEU A 298 16.50 14.63 -32.53
N MET A 299 17.17 13.48 -32.51
CA MET A 299 18.45 13.27 -33.18
C MET A 299 18.31 13.42 -34.71
N GLU A 300 17.23 12.92 -35.30
CA GLU A 300 16.96 13.04 -36.73
C GLU A 300 16.70 14.51 -37.14
N VAL A 301 15.87 15.24 -36.38
CA VAL A 301 15.61 16.67 -36.63
C VAL A 301 16.88 17.51 -36.50
N MET A 302 17.71 17.27 -35.48
CA MET A 302 18.99 17.96 -35.31
C MET A 302 19.97 17.65 -36.44
N GLU A 303 20.06 16.39 -36.88
CA GLU A 303 20.94 15.95 -37.97
C GLU A 303 20.48 16.50 -39.34
N MET A 304 19.17 16.54 -39.61
CA MET A 304 18.62 17.20 -40.80
C MET A 304 18.90 18.71 -40.78
N GLY A 305 18.71 19.38 -39.65
CA GLY A 305 19.02 20.80 -39.48
C GLY A 305 20.50 21.10 -39.71
N ARG A 306 21.40 20.28 -39.16
CA ARG A 306 22.85 20.37 -39.38
C ARG A 306 23.20 20.26 -40.87
N ARG A 307 22.74 19.21 -41.54
CA ARG A 307 22.98 19.00 -42.99
C ARG A 307 22.40 20.13 -43.84
N ALA A 308 21.24 20.69 -43.47
CA ALA A 308 20.64 21.82 -44.19
C ALA A 308 21.51 23.08 -44.07
N ALA A 309 22.02 23.39 -42.87
CA ALA A 309 22.93 24.51 -42.64
C ALA A 309 24.28 24.32 -43.36
N GLU A 310 24.84 23.10 -43.37
CA GLU A 310 26.07 22.76 -44.09
C GLU A 310 25.91 22.93 -45.61
N ASN A 311 24.84 22.39 -46.20
CA ASN A 311 24.54 22.59 -47.63
C ASN A 311 24.31 24.07 -47.97
N GLN A 312 23.69 24.86 -47.08
CA GLN A 312 23.52 26.31 -47.26
C GLN A 312 24.88 27.03 -47.22
N ALA A 313 25.76 26.67 -46.28
CA ALA A 313 27.11 27.23 -46.18
C ALA A 313 27.96 26.91 -47.41
N GLU A 314 27.99 25.65 -47.86
CA GLU A 314 28.67 25.27 -49.10
C GLU A 314 28.13 26.02 -50.32
N SER A 315 26.81 26.21 -50.42
CA SER A 315 26.21 26.95 -51.52
C SER A 315 26.64 28.43 -51.54
N MET A 316 26.75 29.06 -50.36
CA MET A 316 27.26 30.42 -50.21
C MET A 316 28.76 30.52 -50.54
N ILE A 317 29.58 29.60 -50.03
CA ILE A 317 31.02 29.54 -50.29
C ILE A 317 31.27 29.39 -51.79
N ARG A 318 30.63 28.41 -52.45
CA ARG A 318 30.73 28.20 -53.90
C ARG A 318 30.21 29.39 -54.72
N GLN A 319 29.38 30.27 -54.17
CA GLN A 319 29.00 31.52 -54.84
C GLN A 319 30.12 32.55 -54.73
N LEU A 320 30.65 32.78 -53.51
CA LEU A 320 31.77 33.69 -53.26
C LEU A 320 33.04 33.28 -54.02
N GLU A 321 33.37 31.99 -54.10
CA GLU A 321 34.53 31.48 -54.85
C GLU A 321 34.47 31.86 -56.35
N ARG A 322 33.29 31.80 -56.97
CA ARG A 322 33.08 32.22 -58.36
C ARG A 322 33.12 33.73 -58.55
N GLU A 323 32.55 34.49 -57.60
CA GLU A 323 32.64 35.96 -57.61
C GLU A 323 34.12 36.40 -57.47
N ILE A 324 34.92 35.70 -56.66
CA ILE A 324 36.39 35.91 -56.53
C ILE A 324 37.14 35.51 -57.81
N GLU A 325 36.84 34.36 -58.42
CA GLU A 325 37.51 33.90 -59.65
C GLU A 325 37.28 34.86 -60.83
N GLU A 326 36.06 35.39 -60.98
CA GLU A 326 35.76 36.40 -62.01
C GLU A 326 36.49 37.73 -61.74
N LEU A 327 36.60 38.15 -60.48
CA LEU A 327 37.37 39.34 -60.09
C LEU A 327 38.88 39.18 -60.33
N LEU A 328 39.49 38.05 -59.96
CA LEU A 328 40.90 37.74 -60.23
C LEU A 328 41.19 37.68 -61.74
N LYS A 329 40.26 37.16 -62.53
CA LYS A 329 40.37 37.16 -64.00
C LYS A 329 40.30 38.59 -64.57
N ARG A 330 39.51 39.47 -63.98
CA ARG A 330 39.40 40.90 -64.33
C ARG A 330 40.68 41.66 -63.97
N GLU A 331 41.23 41.41 -62.78
CA GLU A 331 42.48 41.99 -62.29
C GLU A 331 43.68 41.61 -63.19
N ASN A 332 43.82 40.33 -63.54
CA ASN A 332 44.87 39.87 -64.45
C ASN A 332 44.72 40.51 -65.84
N ALA A 333 43.50 40.61 -66.39
CA ALA A 333 43.28 41.26 -67.69
C ALA A 333 43.64 42.77 -67.67
N LEU A 334 43.33 43.48 -66.59
CA LEU A 334 43.75 44.88 -66.38
C LEU A 334 45.28 44.99 -66.22
N THR A 335 45.90 44.03 -65.52
CA THR A 335 47.34 43.98 -65.27
C THR A 335 48.14 43.73 -66.54
N GLU A 336 47.69 42.84 -67.44
CA GLU A 336 48.33 42.66 -68.75
C GLU A 336 48.09 43.88 -69.66
N LEU A 337 46.87 44.45 -69.67
CA LEU A 337 46.59 45.64 -70.47
C LEU A 337 47.45 46.85 -70.05
N SER A 338 47.75 46.99 -68.76
CA SER A 338 48.62 48.05 -68.24
C SER A 338 50.11 47.92 -68.62
N LYS A 339 50.54 46.74 -69.11
CA LYS A 339 51.89 46.48 -69.62
C LYS A 339 51.99 46.62 -71.15
N SER A 340 50.87 46.89 -71.83
CA SER A 340 50.80 46.91 -73.29
C SER A 340 51.18 48.29 -73.86
N ASP A 341 52.23 48.33 -74.66
CA ASP A 341 52.63 49.53 -75.42
C ASP A 341 51.63 49.89 -76.55
N ASP A 342 50.70 48.99 -76.91
CA ASP A 342 49.61 49.32 -77.84
C ASP A 342 48.55 50.22 -77.17
N HIS A 343 48.72 51.53 -77.36
CA HIS A 343 47.81 52.56 -76.85
C HIS A 343 46.37 52.44 -77.41
N VAL A 344 46.19 51.91 -78.63
CA VAL A 344 44.86 51.77 -79.26
C VAL A 344 44.13 50.57 -78.64
N HIS A 345 44.80 49.43 -78.50
CA HIS A 345 44.29 48.27 -77.77
C HIS A 345 43.98 48.62 -76.31
N CYS A 346 44.85 49.39 -75.65
CA CYS A 346 44.66 49.85 -74.27
C CYS A 346 43.36 50.67 -74.11
N VAL A 347 43.19 51.77 -74.86
CA VAL A 347 42.02 52.66 -74.73
C VAL A 347 40.71 51.95 -75.11
N THR A 348 40.71 51.15 -76.18
CA THR A 348 39.51 50.42 -76.63
C THR A 348 39.10 49.32 -75.65
N THR A 349 40.05 48.55 -75.11
CA THR A 349 39.77 47.43 -74.21
C THR A 349 39.45 47.89 -72.78
N PHE A 350 40.11 48.95 -72.29
CA PHE A 350 39.87 49.48 -70.94
C PHE A 350 38.42 49.95 -70.74
N SER A 351 37.79 50.49 -71.78
CA SER A 351 36.36 50.86 -71.75
C SER A 351 35.44 49.66 -71.46
N GLY A 352 35.82 48.45 -71.93
CA GLY A 352 35.10 47.20 -71.62
C GLY A 352 35.46 46.57 -70.28
N LEU A 353 36.69 46.80 -69.77
CA LEU A 353 37.18 46.24 -68.50
C LEU A 353 36.79 47.07 -67.26
N SER A 354 36.74 48.40 -67.39
CA SER A 354 36.52 49.35 -66.28
C SER A 354 35.16 49.24 -65.58
N ARG A 355 34.14 48.67 -66.24
CA ARG A 355 32.84 48.38 -65.62
C ARG A 355 32.99 47.21 -64.63
N PRO A 356 32.57 47.36 -63.35
CA PRO A 356 32.56 46.27 -62.38
C PRO A 356 31.63 45.10 -62.78
N PRO A 357 31.94 43.86 -62.37
CA PRO A 357 30.99 42.74 -62.42
C PRO A 357 29.73 43.00 -61.57
N ALA A 358 28.65 42.27 -61.85
CA ALA A 358 27.41 42.35 -61.07
C ALA A 358 27.50 41.45 -59.82
N THR A 359 28.26 41.88 -58.81
CA THR A 359 28.39 41.17 -57.53
C THR A 359 27.14 41.31 -56.66
N LYS A 360 26.93 40.34 -55.77
CA LYS A 360 25.86 40.38 -54.76
C LYS A 360 26.30 41.15 -53.51
N ASP A 361 25.38 41.80 -52.82
CA ASP A 361 25.66 42.32 -51.48
C ASP A 361 25.61 41.17 -50.45
N TRP A 362 26.70 41.00 -49.73
CA TRP A 362 26.88 39.98 -48.71
C TRP A 362 26.84 40.53 -47.27
N SER A 363 26.76 41.85 -47.09
CA SER A 363 26.93 42.54 -45.80
C SER A 363 25.92 42.14 -44.72
N GLY A 364 24.70 41.75 -45.12
CA GLY A 364 23.64 41.26 -44.22
C GLY A 364 23.41 39.75 -44.25
N VAL A 365 24.27 38.95 -44.90
CA VAL A 365 24.04 37.51 -45.11
C VAL A 365 24.61 36.69 -43.94
N SER A 366 23.77 35.89 -43.29
CA SER A 366 24.15 35.00 -42.18
C SER A 366 23.53 33.60 -42.29
N LEU A 367 24.16 32.61 -41.66
CA LEU A 367 23.61 31.25 -41.56
C LEU A 367 22.50 31.17 -40.51
N ASN A 368 21.42 30.45 -40.83
CA ASN A 368 20.36 30.21 -39.87
C ASN A 368 20.79 29.16 -38.84
N SER A 369 20.72 29.51 -37.55
CA SER A 369 21.11 28.64 -36.43
C SER A 369 19.96 27.80 -35.85
N ASP A 370 18.72 28.00 -36.32
CA ASP A 370 17.54 27.31 -35.78
C ASP A 370 17.40 25.86 -36.31
N LEU A 371 17.71 24.89 -35.44
CA LEU A 371 17.51 23.46 -35.68
C LEU A 371 16.04 23.00 -35.52
N ARG A 372 15.08 23.91 -35.29
CA ARG A 372 13.62 23.67 -35.21
C ARG A 372 13.15 22.66 -34.16
N THR A 373 14.00 22.36 -33.17
CA THR A 373 13.76 21.36 -32.11
C THR A 373 12.56 21.66 -31.20
N ALA A 374 12.02 22.89 -31.24
CA ALA A 374 10.87 23.34 -30.42
C ALA A 374 9.55 22.59 -30.69
N ALA A 375 9.43 21.84 -31.80
CA ALA A 375 8.33 20.90 -31.98
C ALA A 375 8.52 19.62 -31.13
N VAL A 376 9.71 19.03 -31.18
CA VAL A 376 10.03 17.76 -30.49
C VAL A 376 9.99 17.93 -28.97
N TYR A 377 10.50 19.04 -28.43
CA TYR A 377 10.42 19.32 -26.99
C TYR A 377 8.97 19.44 -26.46
N ARG A 378 8.03 19.92 -27.28
CA ARG A 378 6.59 19.94 -26.90
C ARG A 378 5.96 18.55 -26.94
N SER A 379 6.34 17.71 -27.92
CA SER A 379 5.92 16.29 -27.98
C SER A 379 6.39 15.51 -26.75
N LEU A 380 7.65 15.72 -26.34
CA LEU A 380 8.22 15.09 -25.16
C LEU A 380 7.51 15.52 -23.87
N LEU A 381 7.22 16.81 -23.71
CA LEU A 381 6.50 17.34 -22.54
C LEU A 381 5.11 16.70 -22.39
N ALA A 382 4.30 16.74 -23.46
CA ALA A 382 2.96 16.14 -23.47
C ALA A 382 2.98 14.62 -23.21
N THR A 383 4.06 13.94 -23.61
CA THR A 383 4.26 12.50 -23.33
C THR A 383 4.52 12.25 -21.84
N VAL A 384 5.28 13.12 -21.17
CA VAL A 384 5.54 13.03 -19.72
C VAL A 384 4.27 13.36 -18.91
N GLU A 385 3.55 14.41 -19.28
CA GLU A 385 2.27 14.80 -18.66
C GLU A 385 1.24 13.66 -18.76
N LYS A 386 1.09 13.05 -19.94
CA LYS A 386 0.21 11.89 -20.14
C LYS A 386 0.62 10.68 -19.30
N PHE A 387 1.91 10.42 -19.13
CA PHE A 387 2.39 9.33 -18.29
C PHE A 387 2.13 9.58 -16.80
N GLN A 388 2.22 10.83 -16.32
CA GLN A 388 1.87 11.18 -14.94
C GLN A 388 0.40 10.91 -14.64
N GLU A 389 -0.52 11.24 -15.57
CA GLU A 389 -1.94 10.95 -15.40
C GLU A 389 -2.26 9.45 -15.53
N GLU A 390 -1.58 8.70 -16.43
CA GLU A 390 -1.67 7.23 -16.48
C GLU A 390 -1.18 6.57 -15.19
N LEU A 391 -0.10 7.07 -14.59
CA LEU A 391 0.40 6.61 -13.29
C LEU A 391 -0.60 6.86 -12.16
N LYS A 392 -1.10 8.10 -12.06
CA LYS A 392 -2.10 8.49 -11.05
C LYS A 392 -3.35 7.63 -11.15
N THR A 393 -3.88 7.47 -12.37
CA THR A 393 -5.05 6.60 -12.65
C THR A 393 -4.78 5.14 -12.22
N ALA A 394 -3.59 4.60 -12.50
CA ALA A 394 -3.24 3.23 -12.12
C ALA A 394 -3.04 3.07 -10.59
N MET A 395 -2.58 4.12 -9.90
CA MET A 395 -2.52 4.13 -8.42
C MET A 395 -3.91 4.20 -7.77
N GLU A 396 -4.88 4.86 -8.42
CA GLU A 396 -6.25 4.99 -7.93
C GLU A 396 -7.14 3.77 -8.27
N THR A 397 -6.93 3.12 -9.42
CA THR A 397 -7.81 2.05 -9.92
C THR A 397 -7.17 0.65 -10.03
N GLY A 398 -5.87 0.53 -9.80
CA GLY A 398 -5.09 -0.65 -10.16
C GLY A 398 -4.79 -0.72 -11.66
N PHE A 399 -3.91 -1.64 -12.09
CA PHE A 399 -3.52 -1.70 -13.49
C PHE A 399 -4.61 -2.33 -14.39
N PRO A 400 -5.01 -1.67 -15.51
CA PRO A 400 -6.01 -2.21 -16.43
C PRO A 400 -5.51 -3.46 -17.15
N VAL A 401 -6.35 -4.50 -17.16
CA VAL A 401 -6.03 -5.83 -17.70
C VAL A 401 -6.29 -5.90 -19.21
N PRO A 402 -5.32 -6.34 -20.04
CA PRO A 402 -5.54 -6.64 -21.45
C PRO A 402 -6.03 -8.08 -21.65
N VAL A 403 -7.35 -8.31 -21.51
CA VAL A 403 -8.03 -9.59 -21.79
C VAL A 403 -9.33 -9.33 -22.57
N PRO A 404 -9.73 -10.17 -23.55
CA PRO A 404 -10.98 -10.01 -24.29
C PRO A 404 -12.26 -10.08 -23.45
N GLU A 405 -13.37 -9.64 -24.03
CA GLU A 405 -14.66 -9.46 -23.34
C GLU A 405 -15.29 -10.77 -22.84
N THR A 406 -15.25 -11.01 -21.53
CA THR A 406 -16.38 -11.62 -20.80
C THR A 406 -16.33 -11.27 -19.31
N SER A 407 -17.50 -11.05 -18.69
CA SER A 407 -17.74 -11.06 -17.23
C SER A 407 -17.03 -10.01 -16.36
N LEU A 408 -17.78 -9.02 -15.85
CA LEU A 408 -17.31 -8.11 -14.79
C LEU A 408 -17.11 -8.85 -13.45
N ALA A 409 -15.89 -9.30 -13.18
CA ALA A 409 -15.48 -9.74 -11.84
C ALA A 409 -14.92 -8.56 -11.04
N ARG A 410 -15.70 -8.05 -10.07
CA ARG A 410 -15.32 -6.89 -9.23
C ARG A 410 -14.07 -7.18 -8.39
N THR A 411 -13.09 -6.29 -8.44
CA THR A 411 -11.86 -6.36 -7.62
C THR A 411 -12.15 -6.07 -6.15
N HIS A 412 -12.24 -7.13 -5.34
CA HIS A 412 -12.19 -6.99 -3.88
C HIS A 412 -10.74 -6.88 -3.40
N HIS A 413 -10.25 -5.64 -3.26
CA HIS A 413 -9.02 -5.37 -2.52
C HIS A 413 -9.23 -5.81 -1.07
N ARG A 414 -8.41 -6.75 -0.58
CA ARG A 414 -8.55 -7.31 0.78
C ARG A 414 -7.82 -6.50 1.86
N GLY A 415 -7.82 -5.17 1.71
CA GLY A 415 -7.80 -4.31 2.89
C GLY A 415 -9.14 -4.45 3.62
N ARG A 416 -9.17 -4.17 4.93
CA ARG A 416 -10.45 -3.99 5.64
C ARG A 416 -11.22 -2.85 4.96
N LYS A 417 -12.48 -3.08 4.60
CA LYS A 417 -13.32 -2.04 4.00
C LYS A 417 -13.39 -0.87 4.99
N ILE A 418 -13.27 0.37 4.52
CA ILE A 418 -13.35 1.54 5.42
C ILE A 418 -14.73 1.61 6.12
N GLN A 419 -15.76 1.05 5.47
CA GLN A 419 -17.10 0.83 6.00
C GLN A 419 -17.16 -0.12 7.22
N GLU A 420 -16.14 -0.94 7.49
CA GLU A 420 -16.06 -1.78 8.71
C GLU A 420 -15.88 -0.94 9.99
N TYR A 421 -15.51 0.34 9.86
CA TYR A 421 -15.36 1.29 10.96
C TYR A 421 -16.58 2.21 11.15
N ALA A 422 -17.76 1.78 10.68
CA ALA A 422 -18.98 2.59 10.69
C ALA A 422 -19.34 3.09 12.10
N LEU A 423 -19.40 4.42 12.27
CA LEU A 423 -19.86 5.13 13.46
C LEU A 423 -21.25 5.72 13.17
N ASP A 424 -22.26 5.36 13.97
CA ASP A 424 -23.62 5.88 13.80
C ASP A 424 -23.78 7.25 14.47
N VAL A 425 -23.29 8.31 13.80
CA VAL A 425 -23.29 9.67 14.34
C VAL A 425 -24.72 10.23 14.51
N THR A 426 -25.00 10.89 15.63
CA THR A 426 -26.22 11.67 15.90
C THR A 426 -25.86 13.13 16.22
N LEU A 427 -26.73 14.06 15.85
CA LEU A 427 -26.48 15.50 16.00
C LEU A 427 -26.83 15.99 17.42
N ASP A 428 -26.00 16.85 18.00
CA ASP A 428 -26.23 17.38 19.34
C ASP A 428 -26.93 18.74 19.36
N PHE A 429 -28.21 18.70 19.74
CA PHE A 429 -29.08 19.86 19.97
C PHE A 429 -28.49 20.90 20.96
N ASN A 430 -27.64 20.50 21.91
CA ASN A 430 -27.03 21.46 22.85
C ASN A 430 -26.03 22.37 22.15
N THR A 431 -25.23 21.82 21.23
CA THR A 431 -24.23 22.57 20.44
C THR A 431 -24.85 23.38 19.30
N ALA A 432 -26.01 22.94 18.79
CA ALA A 432 -26.61 23.45 17.56
C ALA A 432 -26.93 24.97 17.60
N HIS A 433 -26.44 25.70 16.60
CA HIS A 433 -26.72 27.12 16.42
C HIS A 433 -28.23 27.42 16.28
N PRO A 434 -28.81 28.48 16.90
CA PRO A 434 -30.27 28.73 16.95
C PRO A 434 -31.04 28.82 15.62
N ARG A 435 -30.35 28.98 14.49
CA ARG A 435 -30.95 28.92 13.13
C ARG A 435 -31.10 27.51 12.56
N LEU A 436 -30.41 26.53 13.13
CA LEU A 436 -30.47 25.17 12.65
C LEU A 436 -31.81 24.55 13.03
N VAL A 437 -32.30 23.70 12.14
CA VAL A 437 -33.36 22.73 12.44
C VAL A 437 -32.72 21.35 12.32
N LEU A 438 -33.04 20.49 13.28
CA LEU A 438 -32.63 19.09 13.32
C LEU A 438 -33.89 18.23 13.12
N SER A 439 -33.74 17.07 12.49
CA SER A 439 -34.77 16.02 12.47
C SER A 439 -34.92 15.34 13.83
N GLU A 440 -36.05 14.66 14.02
CA GLU A 440 -36.37 13.88 15.23
C GLU A 440 -35.38 12.72 15.47
N ASP A 441 -34.88 12.09 14.40
CA ASP A 441 -33.84 11.05 14.45
C ASP A 441 -32.40 11.59 14.67
N LEU A 442 -32.24 12.93 14.69
CA LEU A 442 -30.96 13.63 14.80
C LEU A 442 -29.95 13.25 13.70
N LYS A 443 -30.40 12.84 12.51
CA LYS A 443 -29.54 12.55 11.34
C LYS A 443 -29.51 13.67 10.29
N ILE A 444 -30.48 14.59 10.29
CA ILE A 444 -30.67 15.61 9.26
C ILE A 444 -30.50 17.02 9.86
N VAL A 445 -29.78 17.91 9.18
CA VAL A 445 -29.63 19.32 9.57
C VAL A 445 -29.67 20.31 8.41
N TRP A 446 -30.44 21.39 8.58
CA TRP A 446 -30.52 22.50 7.63
C TRP A 446 -30.59 23.86 8.33
N CYS A 447 -30.26 24.93 7.61
CA CYS A 447 -30.45 26.29 8.10
C CYS A 447 -31.89 26.74 7.86
N GLY A 448 -32.68 26.87 8.93
CA GLY A 448 -34.00 27.48 8.88
C GLY A 448 -33.96 28.96 8.52
N GLU A 449 -35.12 29.49 8.12
CA GLU A 449 -35.32 30.90 7.78
C GLU A 449 -35.20 31.82 9.02
N ARG A 450 -35.74 31.35 10.14
CA ARG A 450 -35.89 32.09 11.41
C ARG A 450 -34.82 31.65 12.42
N HIS A 451 -34.61 32.46 13.46
CA HIS A 451 -33.94 32.00 14.67
C HIS A 451 -35.00 31.39 15.61
N HIS A 452 -34.71 30.22 16.17
CA HIS A 452 -35.55 29.59 17.18
C HIS A 452 -35.16 30.09 18.57
N HIS A 453 -36.14 30.28 19.45
CA HIS A 453 -35.91 30.74 20.82
C HIS A 453 -35.47 29.57 21.73
N VAL A 454 -34.29 29.02 21.44
CA VAL A 454 -33.67 27.94 22.24
C VAL A 454 -32.91 28.51 23.45
N PRO A 455 -32.82 27.78 24.59
CA PRO A 455 -31.97 28.19 25.70
C PRO A 455 -30.49 28.26 25.28
N ASP A 456 -29.82 29.36 25.61
CA ASP A 456 -28.36 29.45 25.46
C ASP A 456 -27.65 28.63 26.55
N ASN A 457 -26.47 28.12 26.21
CA ASN A 457 -25.60 27.34 27.08
C ASN A 457 -24.14 27.52 26.61
N ALA A 458 -23.15 27.00 27.36
CA ALA A 458 -21.73 27.19 27.01
C ALA A 458 -21.31 26.46 25.71
N GLU A 459 -21.94 25.35 25.39
CA GLU A 459 -21.63 24.46 24.25
C GLU A 459 -22.20 24.98 22.93
N ARG A 460 -23.26 25.79 22.98
CA ARG A 460 -24.03 26.27 21.82
C ARG A 460 -23.24 27.27 20.98
N PHE A 461 -23.12 27.00 19.69
CA PHE A 461 -22.60 27.94 18.71
C PHE A 461 -23.54 29.16 18.56
N ASP A 462 -23.03 30.38 18.78
CA ASP A 462 -23.85 31.62 18.83
C ASP A 462 -23.92 32.41 17.51
N ARG A 463 -22.86 32.34 16.69
CA ARG A 463 -22.65 33.20 15.51
C ARG A 463 -22.57 32.43 14.19
N VAL A 464 -22.06 31.20 14.22
CA VAL A 464 -21.81 30.40 13.02
C VAL A 464 -22.77 29.21 12.97
N VAL A 465 -23.39 29.01 11.81
CA VAL A 465 -24.51 28.08 11.58
C VAL A 465 -23.99 26.64 11.49
N CYS A 466 -23.59 26.09 12.63
CA CYS A 466 -22.96 24.77 12.76
C CYS A 466 -23.40 24.02 14.02
N VAL A 467 -23.08 22.73 14.07
CA VAL A 467 -23.48 21.75 15.10
C VAL A 467 -22.42 20.63 15.16
N LEU A 468 -22.26 20.00 16.32
CA LEU A 468 -21.44 18.78 16.47
C LEU A 468 -22.29 17.50 16.40
N GLY A 469 -21.62 16.39 16.08
CA GLY A 469 -22.07 15.06 16.49
C GLY A 469 -21.95 14.87 18.01
N ARG A 470 -22.74 13.97 18.57
CA ARG A 470 -22.78 13.63 20.01
C ARG A 470 -21.67 12.65 20.40
N GLU A 471 -21.25 11.82 19.45
CA GLU A 471 -20.36 10.68 19.66
C GLU A 471 -18.90 11.17 19.73
N ALA A 472 -18.31 11.08 20.92
CA ALA A 472 -16.93 11.47 21.17
C ALA A 472 -15.95 10.41 20.64
N ILE A 473 -15.10 10.79 19.70
CA ILE A 473 -13.98 9.98 19.22
C ILE A 473 -12.78 10.23 20.15
N THR A 474 -12.37 9.19 20.87
CA THR A 474 -11.31 9.25 21.91
C THR A 474 -10.15 8.28 21.65
N SER A 475 -10.36 7.33 20.74
CA SER A 475 -9.43 6.26 20.34
C SER A 475 -10.05 5.51 19.15
N GLY A 476 -9.24 4.72 18.45
CA GLY A 476 -9.66 3.83 17.38
C GLY A 476 -9.93 4.50 16.04
N LYS A 477 -10.58 3.73 15.17
CA LYS A 477 -10.87 4.08 13.77
C LYS A 477 -12.38 4.20 13.58
N HIS A 478 -12.83 5.28 12.96
CA HIS A 478 -14.25 5.64 12.82
C HIS A 478 -14.54 6.18 11.42
N TYR A 479 -15.71 5.86 10.88
CA TYR A 479 -16.13 6.26 9.54
C TYR A 479 -17.63 6.58 9.49
N TRP A 480 -18.02 7.69 8.87
CA TRP A 480 -19.43 8.00 8.60
C TRP A 480 -19.58 8.70 7.26
N GLU A 481 -20.80 8.68 6.72
CA GLU A 481 -21.11 9.27 5.42
C GLU A 481 -22.23 10.31 5.51
N VAL A 482 -22.08 11.41 4.78
CA VAL A 482 -23.01 12.55 4.80
C VAL A 482 -23.41 12.91 3.37
N GLU A 483 -24.70 12.86 3.07
CA GLU A 483 -25.24 13.34 1.81
C GLU A 483 -25.26 14.88 1.79
N VAL A 484 -24.78 15.43 0.68
CA VAL A 484 -24.57 16.87 0.39
C VAL A 484 -25.26 17.30 -0.91
N ASN A 485 -26.16 16.46 -1.42
CA ASN A 485 -26.81 16.61 -2.71
C ASN A 485 -27.58 17.95 -2.83
N GLY A 486 -27.63 18.51 -4.03
CA GLY A 486 -28.18 19.84 -4.29
C GLY A 486 -27.28 21.00 -3.82
N LYS A 487 -26.86 20.99 -2.55
CA LYS A 487 -26.23 22.12 -1.82
C LYS A 487 -25.10 22.86 -2.56
N THR A 488 -25.09 24.19 -2.43
CA THR A 488 -24.02 25.05 -2.97
C THR A 488 -22.91 25.36 -1.98
N ASP A 489 -23.19 25.30 -0.68
CA ASP A 489 -22.26 25.69 0.38
C ASP A 489 -22.46 24.80 1.62
N TRP A 490 -21.37 24.30 2.20
CA TRP A 490 -21.34 23.55 3.47
C TRP A 490 -19.92 23.41 4.01
N ASP A 491 -19.79 22.99 5.27
CA ASP A 491 -18.53 22.54 5.87
C ASP A 491 -18.77 21.19 6.57
N LEU A 492 -17.89 20.22 6.34
CA LEU A 492 -17.98 18.85 6.91
C LEU A 492 -16.62 18.34 7.35
N GLY A 493 -16.54 17.77 8.55
CA GLY A 493 -15.31 17.18 9.08
C GLY A 493 -15.40 16.87 10.57
N VAL A 494 -14.38 17.28 11.34
CA VAL A 494 -14.33 17.09 12.79
C VAL A 494 -13.77 18.31 13.53
N ALA A 495 -14.03 18.39 14.83
CA ALA A 495 -13.52 19.43 15.73
C ALA A 495 -13.11 18.87 17.11
N ARG A 496 -12.10 19.46 17.76
CA ARG A 496 -11.72 19.18 19.17
C ARG A 496 -12.85 19.53 20.14
N GLN A 497 -12.85 18.96 21.35
CA GLN A 497 -13.82 19.28 22.41
C GLN A 497 -13.68 20.75 22.87
N SER A 498 -12.44 21.22 23.00
CA SER A 498 -12.07 22.54 23.52
C SER A 498 -12.39 23.73 22.61
N VAL A 499 -12.78 23.51 21.34
CA VAL A 499 -12.89 24.60 20.37
C VAL A 499 -13.91 25.67 20.80
N ASN A 500 -13.58 26.93 20.49
CA ASN A 500 -14.40 28.07 20.85
C ASN A 500 -15.81 27.97 20.21
N ARG A 501 -16.85 28.18 21.02
CA ARG A 501 -18.27 28.16 20.61
C ARG A 501 -18.86 29.55 20.38
N LYS A 502 -18.20 30.62 20.86
CA LYS A 502 -18.79 31.96 20.96
C LYS A 502 -18.05 33.01 20.12
N GLY A 503 -18.79 33.96 19.54
CA GLY A 503 -18.23 35.08 18.78
C GLY A 503 -17.58 34.67 17.46
N LYS A 504 -16.50 35.37 17.04
CA LYS A 504 -15.78 35.02 15.80
C LYS A 504 -14.91 33.79 16.07
N ILE A 505 -15.27 32.68 15.44
CA ILE A 505 -14.43 31.48 15.38
C ILE A 505 -13.48 31.62 14.19
N ASP A 506 -12.22 31.19 14.39
CA ASP A 506 -11.29 30.93 13.29
C ASP A 506 -11.15 29.42 13.11
N TYR A 507 -10.99 28.99 11.87
CA TYR A 507 -11.22 27.61 11.45
C TYR A 507 -9.95 27.04 10.83
N THR A 508 -9.03 26.56 11.67
CA THR A 508 -7.77 25.90 11.29
C THR A 508 -7.51 24.68 12.18
N PRO A 509 -6.63 23.74 11.76
CA PRO A 509 -6.14 22.63 12.58
C PRO A 509 -5.65 23.05 13.98
N ASP A 510 -4.93 24.16 14.07
CA ASP A 510 -4.38 24.69 15.33
C ASP A 510 -5.49 25.12 16.30
N ASN A 511 -6.55 25.72 15.75
CA ASN A 511 -7.79 26.03 16.46
C ASN A 511 -8.70 24.81 16.65
N GLY A 512 -8.23 23.60 16.31
CA GLY A 512 -8.91 22.33 16.53
C GLY A 512 -9.99 21.97 15.52
N PHE A 513 -9.93 22.48 14.27
CA PHE A 513 -10.90 22.19 13.22
C PHE A 513 -10.25 21.58 11.97
N TRP A 514 -10.76 20.44 11.52
CA TRP A 514 -10.32 19.77 10.28
C TRP A 514 -11.54 19.41 9.43
N PHE A 515 -11.84 20.24 8.43
CA PHE A 515 -13.01 20.05 7.57
C PHE A 515 -12.78 20.45 6.11
N LEU A 516 -13.57 19.81 5.24
CA LEU A 516 -13.76 20.19 3.84
C LEU A 516 -14.86 21.25 3.74
N SER A 517 -14.54 22.40 3.12
CA SER A 517 -15.51 23.41 2.69
C SER A 517 -15.95 23.15 1.26
N LEU A 518 -17.25 23.26 0.97
CA LEU A 518 -17.75 23.63 -0.36
C LEU A 518 -18.24 25.08 -0.35
N ARG A 519 -17.89 25.86 -1.37
CA ARG A 519 -18.45 27.19 -1.66
C ARG A 519 -18.79 27.35 -3.14
N ASP A 520 -19.72 28.25 -3.45
CA ASP A 520 -20.11 28.60 -4.83
C ASP A 520 -20.46 27.39 -5.72
N ARG A 521 -20.99 26.29 -5.14
CA ARG A 521 -21.33 25.01 -5.79
C ARG A 521 -20.15 24.17 -6.33
N ASN A 522 -18.98 24.74 -6.57
CA ASN A 522 -17.84 24.04 -7.19
C ASN A 522 -16.45 24.29 -6.56
N LYS A 523 -16.30 25.21 -5.60
CA LYS A 523 -15.02 25.47 -4.92
C LYS A 523 -14.90 24.59 -3.69
N TYR A 524 -14.07 23.56 -3.77
CA TYR A 524 -13.76 22.67 -2.65
C TYR A 524 -12.43 23.10 -2.05
N ALA A 525 -12.34 23.26 -0.73
CA ALA A 525 -11.12 23.69 -0.09
C ALA A 525 -10.96 23.18 1.34
N PHE A 526 -9.70 23.04 1.77
CA PHE A 526 -9.32 22.78 3.15
C PHE A 526 -8.70 24.03 3.78
N ARG A 527 -9.10 24.33 5.03
CA ARG A 527 -8.62 25.50 5.78
C ARG A 527 -7.37 25.17 6.60
N THR A 528 -6.29 24.86 5.90
CA THR A 528 -4.92 24.84 6.44
C THR A 528 -4.34 26.27 6.49
N GLU A 529 -3.17 26.47 7.13
CA GLU A 529 -2.47 27.77 7.15
C GLU A 529 -2.31 28.38 5.75
N THR A 530 -2.00 27.55 4.76
CA THR A 530 -2.01 27.89 3.33
C THR A 530 -3.26 27.30 2.68
N TYR A 531 -4.32 28.11 2.60
CA TYR A 531 -5.63 27.77 2.00
C TYR A 531 -5.48 26.87 0.76
N THR A 532 -5.97 25.64 0.87
CA THR A 532 -5.72 24.57 -0.11
C THR A 532 -6.99 24.29 -0.92
N ASP A 533 -7.06 24.83 -2.14
CA ASP A 533 -8.12 24.50 -3.11
C ASP A 533 -7.95 23.06 -3.63
N VAL A 534 -9.08 22.39 -3.90
CA VAL A 534 -9.16 20.98 -4.30
C VAL A 534 -9.88 20.86 -5.63
N GLN A 535 -9.16 20.42 -6.67
CA GLN A 535 -9.74 20.21 -7.99
C GLN A 535 -10.53 18.88 -8.04
N MET A 536 -11.86 18.98 -7.88
CA MET A 536 -12.77 17.83 -7.97
C MET A 536 -13.13 17.52 -9.44
N ASN A 537 -12.63 16.40 -9.97
CA ASN A 537 -13.00 15.92 -11.30
C ASN A 537 -14.47 15.43 -11.38
N LEU A 538 -15.04 14.99 -10.26
CA LEU A 538 -16.45 14.59 -10.13
C LEU A 538 -17.04 15.24 -8.87
N ARG A 539 -18.23 15.85 -8.98
CA ARG A 539 -18.95 16.42 -7.84
C ARG A 539 -19.45 15.28 -6.93
N PRO A 540 -19.03 15.18 -5.66
CA PRO A 540 -19.64 14.25 -4.72
C PRO A 540 -21.10 14.64 -4.45
N HIS A 541 -21.97 13.64 -4.33
CA HIS A 541 -23.28 13.79 -3.73
C HIS A 541 -23.27 13.32 -2.27
N LYS A 542 -22.27 12.51 -1.88
CA LYS A 542 -22.01 12.07 -0.51
C LYS A 542 -20.52 12.11 -0.18
N ILE A 543 -20.19 12.65 1.01
CA ILE A 543 -18.85 12.70 1.56
C ILE A 543 -18.70 11.61 2.63
N GLY A 544 -17.67 10.78 2.51
CA GLY A 544 -17.22 9.90 3.59
C GLY A 544 -16.13 10.60 4.40
N ILE A 545 -16.25 10.57 5.73
CA ILE A 545 -15.24 11.09 6.66
C ILE A 545 -14.72 9.92 7.49
N PHE A 546 -13.40 9.81 7.60
CA PHE A 546 -12.69 8.77 8.35
C PHE A 546 -11.72 9.42 9.35
N VAL A 547 -11.62 8.84 10.55
CA VAL A 547 -10.64 9.21 11.57
C VAL A 547 -9.83 7.97 11.96
N ASP A 548 -8.51 8.11 12.03
CA ASP A 548 -7.57 7.12 12.59
C ASP A 548 -6.88 7.74 13.81
N TYR A 549 -7.49 7.60 15.00
CA TYR A 549 -7.16 8.43 16.16
C TYR A 549 -5.72 8.21 16.65
N GLU A 550 -5.25 6.96 16.71
CA GLU A 550 -3.88 6.62 17.12
C GLU A 550 -2.80 7.14 16.16
N LYS A 551 -3.15 7.47 14.92
CA LYS A 551 -2.24 8.05 13.93
C LYS A 551 -2.36 9.57 13.78
N GLY A 552 -3.48 10.16 14.21
CA GLY A 552 -3.80 11.56 13.92
C GLY A 552 -4.34 11.83 12.51
N GLU A 553 -4.86 10.83 11.78
CA GLU A 553 -5.37 11.03 10.41
C GLU A 553 -6.86 11.44 10.41
N VAL A 554 -7.22 12.49 9.65
CA VAL A 554 -8.61 12.77 9.24
C VAL A 554 -8.71 12.73 7.72
N SER A 555 -9.37 11.72 7.17
CA SER A 555 -9.42 11.46 5.71
C SER A 555 -10.83 11.68 5.14
N PHE A 556 -10.89 12.24 3.93
CA PHE A 556 -12.13 12.55 3.21
C PHE A 556 -12.23 11.75 1.91
N TYR A 557 -13.45 11.33 1.55
CA TYR A 557 -13.74 10.49 0.39
C TYR A 557 -14.98 10.95 -0.38
N ASN A 558 -14.95 10.81 -1.70
CA ASN A 558 -16.14 10.89 -2.55
C ASN A 558 -16.74 9.49 -2.61
N VAL A 559 -17.91 9.28 -1.98
CA VAL A 559 -18.46 7.92 -1.80
C VAL A 559 -18.95 7.34 -3.12
N GLU A 560 -19.55 8.15 -4.00
CA GLU A 560 -20.03 7.70 -5.32
C GLU A 560 -18.88 7.24 -6.22
N ALA A 561 -17.82 8.05 -6.31
CA ALA A 561 -16.64 7.75 -7.11
C ALA A 561 -15.71 6.72 -6.45
N LYS A 562 -15.84 6.52 -5.14
CA LYS A 562 -14.95 5.72 -4.27
C LYS A 562 -13.51 6.20 -4.26
N THR A 563 -13.29 7.48 -4.58
CA THR A 563 -11.97 8.11 -4.57
C THR A 563 -11.69 8.78 -3.23
N HIS A 564 -10.43 8.78 -2.85
CA HIS A 564 -9.90 9.65 -1.79
C HIS A 564 -9.93 11.11 -2.26
N ILE A 565 -10.11 12.03 -1.30
CA ILE A 565 -10.08 13.47 -1.53
C ILE A 565 -8.79 14.05 -0.93
N TYR A 566 -8.56 13.82 0.37
CA TYR A 566 -7.47 14.41 1.15
C TYR A 566 -7.35 13.76 2.53
N THR A 567 -6.20 13.90 3.19
CA THR A 567 -5.98 13.49 4.59
C THR A 567 -5.20 14.56 5.35
N PHE A 568 -5.79 15.11 6.41
CA PHE A 568 -5.06 15.84 7.45
C PHE A 568 -4.27 14.86 8.32
N HIS A 569 -3.12 15.32 8.82
CA HIS A 569 -2.32 14.63 9.83
C HIS A 569 -2.05 15.63 10.95
N ASP A 570 -2.36 15.26 12.20
CA ASP A 570 -2.24 16.12 13.39
C ASP A 570 -1.84 15.26 14.61
N VAL A 571 -1.85 15.83 15.82
CA VAL A 571 -1.75 15.06 17.07
C VAL A 571 -3.02 15.29 17.91
N PHE A 572 -3.74 14.22 18.18
CA PHE A 572 -4.97 14.28 18.97
C PHE A 572 -4.65 14.08 20.46
N THR A 573 -5.00 15.09 21.27
CA THR A 573 -4.70 15.16 22.71
C THR A 573 -5.96 15.23 23.58
N GLU A 574 -7.13 15.24 22.96
CA GLU A 574 -8.44 15.37 23.58
C GLU A 574 -9.52 14.73 22.68
N ASN A 575 -10.76 14.67 23.16
CA ASN A 575 -11.88 14.12 22.40
C ASN A 575 -12.14 14.94 21.13
N ILE A 576 -12.51 14.24 20.06
CA ILE A 576 -12.86 14.82 18.76
C ILE A 576 -14.30 14.46 18.42
N TYR A 577 -15.04 15.41 17.87
CA TYR A 577 -16.45 15.26 17.52
C TYR A 577 -16.66 15.52 16.03
N PRO A 578 -17.55 14.77 15.35
CA PRO A 578 -18.01 15.12 14.00
C PRO A 578 -18.54 16.56 13.94
N PHE A 579 -18.25 17.28 12.85
CA PHE A 579 -18.59 18.69 12.69
C PHE A 579 -19.38 18.92 11.39
N PHE A 580 -20.49 19.66 11.51
CA PHE A 580 -21.41 19.92 10.41
C PHE A 580 -21.81 21.40 10.33
N SER A 581 -21.71 22.01 9.14
CA SER A 581 -22.39 23.25 8.80
C SER A 581 -23.13 23.12 7.47
N PRO A 582 -24.47 23.23 7.43
CA PRO A 582 -25.21 23.31 6.17
C PRO A 582 -25.07 24.69 5.48
N CYS A 583 -24.32 25.62 6.08
CA CYS A 583 -24.22 27.04 5.70
C CYS A 583 -25.60 27.76 5.65
N THR A 584 -25.61 29.06 5.32
CA THR A 584 -26.87 29.85 5.27
C THR A 584 -27.48 29.86 3.87
N ASN A 585 -28.79 29.62 3.75
CA ASN A 585 -29.54 29.78 2.49
C ASN A 585 -29.87 31.24 2.13
N LYS A 586 -28.91 32.17 2.25
CA LYS A 586 -29.12 33.60 1.93
C LYS A 586 -29.40 33.87 0.44
N SER A 587 -29.00 32.95 -0.42
CA SER A 587 -29.11 33.04 -1.88
C SER A 587 -30.37 32.38 -2.45
N GLY A 588 -31.16 31.67 -1.63
CA GLY A 588 -32.27 30.84 -2.10
C GLY A 588 -31.85 29.62 -2.91
N LYS A 589 -30.58 29.19 -2.81
CA LYS A 589 -29.97 28.11 -3.62
C LYS A 589 -29.28 27.02 -2.80
N ASN A 590 -29.40 27.08 -1.47
CA ASN A 590 -28.74 26.17 -0.52
C ASN A 590 -29.70 25.72 0.59
N ASP A 591 -30.95 25.46 0.20
CA ASP A 591 -32.05 24.97 1.03
C ASP A 591 -31.85 23.52 1.50
N MET A 592 -31.32 22.66 0.63
CA MET A 592 -31.14 21.23 0.90
C MET A 592 -30.36 20.96 2.21
N PRO A 593 -30.79 19.95 3.00
CA PRO A 593 -30.13 19.58 4.25
C PRO A 593 -28.80 18.84 4.02
N LEU A 594 -28.02 18.72 5.09
CA LEU A 594 -27.04 17.64 5.25
C LEU A 594 -27.76 16.45 5.88
N ILE A 595 -27.51 15.23 5.39
CA ILE A 595 -28.12 13.98 5.89
C ILE A 595 -27.00 13.00 6.24
N ILE A 596 -26.89 12.61 7.52
CA ILE A 596 -26.02 11.49 7.94
C ILE A 596 -26.69 10.19 7.47
N THR A 597 -26.03 9.41 6.62
CA THR A 597 -26.61 8.20 6.03
C THR A 597 -26.00 6.92 6.62
N PRO A 598 -26.80 5.86 6.86
CA PRO A 598 -26.28 4.57 7.30
C PRO A 598 -25.22 4.01 6.35
N VAL A 599 -24.11 3.54 6.90
CA VAL A 599 -23.00 2.94 6.14
C VAL A 599 -23.35 1.49 5.82
N HIS A 600 -23.80 1.22 4.60
CA HIS A 600 -24.17 -0.12 4.18
C HIS A 600 -22.95 -1.03 3.99
N LEU A 601 -22.70 -1.90 4.97
CA LEU A 601 -21.84 -3.06 4.80
C LEU A 601 -22.37 -3.90 3.63
N THR A 602 -21.56 -4.05 2.57
CA THR A 602 -21.85 -4.93 1.44
C THR A 602 -21.67 -6.38 1.88
N ASP A 603 -22.75 -6.95 2.40
CA ASP A 603 -22.80 -8.27 3.00
C ASP A 603 -22.67 -9.40 1.95
N ARG A 604 -22.27 -10.57 2.42
CA ARG A 604 -22.12 -11.78 1.61
C ARG A 604 -23.48 -12.44 1.44
N SER A 605 -24.13 -12.20 0.29
CA SER A 605 -25.33 -12.93 -0.12
C SER A 605 -25.03 -14.44 -0.22
N VAL A 606 -25.37 -15.18 0.82
CA VAL A 606 -25.36 -16.65 0.83
C VAL A 606 -26.37 -17.13 -0.19
N GLY A 607 -25.89 -17.80 -1.24
CA GLY A 607 -26.74 -18.40 -2.26
C GLY A 607 -27.48 -19.62 -1.71
N VAL A 608 -28.65 -19.40 -1.12
CA VAL A 608 -29.63 -20.47 -0.87
C VAL A 608 -30.28 -20.80 -2.21
N PHE A 609 -29.89 -21.93 -2.80
CA PHE A 609 -30.57 -22.50 -3.96
C PHE A 609 -31.88 -23.18 -3.54
N ASN A 610 -32.92 -22.97 -4.35
CA ASN A 610 -34.06 -23.85 -4.59
C ASN A 610 -34.38 -23.73 -6.09
#